data_AF-F4R9M6-F1
#
_entry.id   AF-F4R9M6-F1
#
_cell.length_a   1.000
_cell.length_b   1.000
_cell.length_c   1.000
_cell.angle_alpha   90.00
_cell.angle_beta   90.00
_cell.angle_gamma   90.00
#
_symmetry.space_group_name_H-M   'P 1'
#
loop_
_entity.id
_entity.type
_entity.pdbx_description
1 polymer ?
#
loop_
_entity_poly.entity_id
_entity_poly.type
_entity_poly.pdbx_seq_one_letter_code
_entity_poly.pdbx_strand_id
1 'polypeptide(L)'
;MLLDFLKISILFLSLWIHGLKAGGATYRCNESLTRFSSNSNSAVCQVDGKTHNCKFDSCFNHNNHWVLVTGCRQVGTTDGLSNQQCAQYSNAPPFGYKCTNPGGVSYYCPNWNPKSGGALTCSNCTPS
;
A
#
# COMPACT_ATOMS: atom_id res chain seq x y z
N MET A 1 -8.92 -53.21 4.68
CA MET A 1 -10.00 -52.49 3.95
C MET A 1 -10.34 -51.15 4.60
N LEU A 2 -10.97 -51.08 5.79
CA LEU A 2 -11.36 -49.79 6.38
C LEU A 2 -10.17 -48.84 6.65
N LEU A 3 -9.04 -49.39 7.10
CA LEU A 3 -7.78 -48.66 7.34
C LEU A 3 -7.13 -48.14 6.05
N ASP A 4 -7.37 -48.79 4.92
CA ASP A 4 -6.80 -48.41 3.62
C ASP A 4 -7.57 -47.22 3.03
N PHE A 5 -8.90 -47.18 3.20
CA PHE A 5 -9.73 -46.04 2.81
C PHE A 5 -9.45 -44.78 3.64
N LEU A 6 -9.15 -44.93 4.94
CA LEU A 6 -8.82 -43.79 5.81
C LEU A 6 -7.54 -43.06 5.35
N LYS A 7 -6.51 -43.82 4.95
CA LYS A 7 -5.24 -43.26 4.46
C LYS A 7 -5.41 -42.47 3.15
N ILE A 8 -6.24 -42.98 2.24
CA ILE A 8 -6.56 -42.31 0.97
C ILE A 8 -7.37 -41.03 1.24
N SER A 9 -8.30 -41.05 2.18
CA SER A 9 -9.12 -39.88 2.54
C SER A 9 -8.29 -38.72 3.11
N ILE A 10 -7.26 -39.02 3.92
CA ILE A 10 -6.34 -38.01 4.47
C ILE A 10 -5.48 -37.36 3.37
N LEU A 11 -5.08 -38.11 2.35
CA LEU A 11 -4.31 -37.59 1.20
C LEU A 11 -5.15 -36.65 0.32
N PHE A 12 -6.45 -36.92 0.15
CA PHE A 12 -7.34 -36.00 -0.57
C PHE A 12 -7.68 -34.74 0.23
N LEU A 13 -7.83 -34.86 1.55
CA LEU A 13 -8.02 -33.71 2.44
C LEU A 13 -6.79 -32.80 2.46
N SER A 14 -5.57 -33.34 2.42
CA SER A 14 -4.36 -32.51 2.35
C SER A 14 -4.24 -31.80 1.00
N LEU A 15 -4.54 -32.45 -0.14
CA LEU A 15 -4.53 -31.79 -1.46
C LEU A 15 -5.54 -30.66 -1.58
N TRP A 16 -6.69 -30.74 -0.90
CA TRP A 16 -7.72 -29.70 -0.91
C TRP A 16 -7.29 -28.38 -0.24
N ILE A 17 -6.26 -28.39 0.62
CA ILE A 17 -5.79 -27.18 1.31
C ILE A 17 -4.75 -26.41 0.45
N HIS A 18 -4.33 -26.94 -0.70
CA HIS A 18 -3.27 -26.34 -1.52
C HIS A 18 -3.73 -25.23 -2.47
N GLY A 19 -4.89 -24.63 -2.24
CA GLY A 19 -5.36 -23.40 -2.90
C GLY A 19 -4.62 -22.13 -2.44
N LEU A 20 -3.32 -22.22 -2.13
CA LEU A 20 -2.48 -21.06 -1.86
C LEU A 20 -2.28 -20.31 -3.17
N LYS A 21 -3.14 -19.33 -3.42
CA LYS A 21 -2.90 -18.31 -4.45
C LYS A 21 -1.54 -17.70 -4.12
N ALA A 22 -0.53 -17.98 -4.96
CA ALA A 22 0.78 -17.36 -4.84
C ALA A 22 0.55 -15.85 -4.77
N GLY A 23 0.78 -15.27 -3.59
CA GLY A 23 0.58 -13.83 -3.38
C GLY A 23 1.44 -13.10 -4.41
N GLY A 24 0.84 -12.12 -5.09
CA GLY A 24 1.60 -11.32 -6.06
C GLY A 24 2.79 -10.63 -5.38
N ALA A 25 3.70 -10.08 -6.19
CA ALA A 25 4.94 -9.49 -5.70
C ALA A 25 4.68 -8.42 -4.63
N THR A 26 5.62 -8.30 -3.71
CA THR A 26 5.59 -7.29 -2.65
C THR A 26 6.52 -6.15 -3.01
N TYR A 27 6.04 -4.92 -2.93
CA TYR A 27 6.78 -3.72 -3.30
C TYR A 27 6.65 -2.65 -2.23
N ARG A 28 7.76 -2.00 -1.91
CA ARG A 28 7.78 -0.76 -1.12
C ARG A 28 7.61 0.40 -2.09
N CYS A 29 6.46 1.07 -2.04
CA CYS A 29 6.10 2.15 -2.95
C CYS A 29 6.88 3.42 -2.61
N ASN A 30 8.16 3.45 -2.98
CA ASN A 30 9.12 4.46 -2.52
C ASN A 30 9.04 5.78 -3.29
N GLU A 31 8.22 5.86 -4.35
CA GLU A 31 8.01 7.06 -5.14
C GLU A 31 6.57 7.57 -5.06
N SER A 32 5.57 6.70 -5.23
CA SER A 32 4.18 7.11 -5.07
C SER A 32 3.28 5.93 -4.75
N LEU A 33 2.17 6.23 -4.08
CA LEU A 33 1.05 5.32 -3.92
C LEU A 33 -0.25 6.11 -4.09
N THR A 34 -1.01 5.82 -5.14
CA THR A 34 -2.27 6.49 -5.43
C THR A 34 -3.39 5.48 -5.65
N ARG A 35 -4.58 5.80 -5.12
CA ARG A 35 -5.78 4.98 -5.29
C ARG A 35 -6.56 5.51 -6.50
N PHE A 36 -7.08 4.63 -7.35
CA PHE A 36 -7.83 5.06 -8.55
C PHE A 36 -9.11 5.84 -8.22
N SER A 37 -9.78 5.48 -7.12
CA SER A 37 -10.95 6.20 -6.60
C SER A 37 -11.10 5.92 -5.11
N SER A 38 -11.87 6.73 -4.39
CA SER A 38 -12.11 6.57 -2.94
C SER A 38 -12.65 5.20 -2.54
N ASN A 39 -13.32 4.48 -3.46
CA ASN A 39 -13.91 3.17 -3.21
C ASN A 39 -13.17 2.01 -3.91
N SER A 40 -12.15 2.29 -4.72
CA SER A 40 -11.46 1.26 -5.51
C SER A 40 -10.42 0.51 -4.69
N ASN A 41 -10.43 -0.83 -4.63
CA ASN A 41 -9.30 -1.55 -4.00
C ASN A 41 -8.05 -1.62 -4.90
N SER A 42 -8.02 -0.89 -6.02
CA SER A 42 -6.86 -0.84 -6.90
C SER A 42 -6.01 0.40 -6.60
N ALA A 43 -4.70 0.20 -6.52
CA ALA A 43 -3.73 1.25 -6.31
C ALA A 43 -2.58 1.15 -7.31
N VAL A 44 -2.00 2.30 -7.63
CA VAL A 44 -0.78 2.43 -8.43
C VAL A 44 0.36 2.70 -7.47
N CYS A 45 1.34 1.79 -7.47
CA CYS A 45 2.56 1.86 -6.67
C CYS A 45 3.74 2.12 -7.60
N GLN A 46 4.49 3.20 -7.36
CA GLN A 46 5.73 3.46 -8.08
C GLN A 46 6.96 3.11 -7.24
N VAL A 47 7.88 2.38 -7.88
CA VAL A 47 9.14 1.89 -7.29
C VAL A 47 10.27 2.11 -8.28
N ASP A 48 11.20 3.00 -7.95
CA ASP A 48 12.41 3.25 -8.75
C ASP A 48 12.12 3.46 -10.26
N GLY A 49 11.11 4.26 -10.57
CA GLY A 49 10.68 4.56 -11.94
C GLY A 49 9.78 3.49 -12.59
N LYS A 50 9.45 2.40 -11.90
CA LYS A 50 8.55 1.35 -12.39
C LYS A 50 7.18 1.45 -11.75
N THR A 51 6.15 1.16 -12.53
CA THR A 51 4.75 1.20 -12.10
C THR A 51 4.22 -0.21 -11.86
N HIS A 52 3.57 -0.39 -10.72
CA HIS A 52 2.94 -1.64 -10.32
C HIS A 52 1.48 -1.39 -9.91
N ASN A 53 0.59 -2.27 -10.36
CA ASN A 53 -0.79 -2.30 -9.91
C ASN A 53 -0.89 -3.20 -8.69
N CYS A 54 -1.32 -2.65 -7.56
CA CYS A 54 -1.43 -3.34 -6.28
C CYS A 54 -2.88 -3.29 -5.76
N LYS A 55 -3.19 -4.15 -4.79
CA LYS A 55 -4.39 -3.96 -3.97
C LYS A 55 -4.14 -2.92 -2.89
N PHE A 56 -5.00 -1.92 -2.74
CA PHE A 56 -4.77 -0.86 -1.76
C PHE A 56 -4.82 -1.39 -0.32
N ASP A 57 -5.75 -2.30 -0.03
CA ASP A 57 -5.90 -2.93 1.30
C ASP A 57 -4.74 -3.88 1.64
N SER A 58 -3.81 -4.12 0.71
CA SER A 58 -2.60 -4.90 0.97
C SER A 58 -1.40 -4.03 1.35
N CYS A 59 -1.56 -2.70 1.36
CA CYS A 59 -0.53 -1.72 1.62
C CYS A 59 -0.48 -1.34 3.09
N PHE A 60 0.66 -1.61 3.74
CA PHE A 60 0.84 -1.36 5.17
C PHE A 60 2.22 -0.80 5.51
N ASN A 61 2.28 -0.12 6.66
CA ASN A 61 3.50 0.26 7.37
C ASN A 61 3.27 0.01 8.86
N HIS A 62 4.04 -0.89 9.47
CA HIS A 62 3.88 -1.28 10.89
C HIS A 62 2.41 -1.48 11.30
N ASN A 63 1.67 -2.30 10.54
CA ASN A 63 0.24 -2.60 10.72
C ASN A 63 -0.76 -1.46 10.45
N ASN A 64 -0.31 -0.32 9.94
CA ASN A 64 -1.18 0.79 9.55
C ASN A 64 -1.28 0.92 8.03
N HIS A 65 -2.45 1.29 7.51
CA HIS A 65 -2.66 1.65 6.10
C HIS A 65 -2.22 3.09 5.78
N TRP A 66 -1.31 3.63 6.58
CA TRP A 66 -0.78 4.97 6.44
C TRP A 66 0.62 5.04 7.04
N VAL A 67 1.38 6.07 6.66
CA VAL A 67 2.66 6.42 7.27
C VAL A 67 2.52 7.74 8.02
N LEU A 68 3.09 7.85 9.22
CA LEU A 68 3.09 9.12 9.95
C LEU A 68 4.06 10.09 9.26
N VAL A 69 3.57 11.25 8.85
CA VAL A 69 4.38 12.31 8.25
C VAL A 69 4.20 13.59 9.05
N THR A 70 5.29 14.21 9.44
CA THR A 70 5.29 15.44 10.24
C THR A 70 5.58 16.66 9.38
N GLY A 71 5.12 17.84 9.81
CA GLY A 71 5.48 19.09 9.12
C GLY A 71 4.71 19.31 7.82
N CYS A 72 3.48 18.82 7.72
CA CYS A 72 2.64 18.94 6.54
C CYS A 72 1.68 20.13 6.66
N ARG A 73 1.46 20.85 5.55
CA ARG A 73 0.51 21.95 5.43
C ARG A 73 -0.69 21.51 4.61
N GLN A 74 -1.91 21.82 5.05
CA GLN A 74 -3.11 21.47 4.30
C GLN A 74 -3.16 22.23 2.96
N VAL A 75 -3.49 21.52 1.87
CA VAL A 75 -3.58 22.11 0.53
C VAL A 75 -4.66 23.20 0.52
N GLY A 76 -4.33 24.37 -0.07
CA GLY A 76 -5.25 25.51 -0.16
C GLY A 76 -5.32 26.39 1.09
N THR A 77 -4.52 26.07 2.12
CA THR A 77 -4.43 26.88 3.34
C THR A 77 -3.01 27.38 3.55
N THR A 78 -2.87 28.49 4.26
CA THR A 78 -1.58 28.98 4.79
C THR A 78 -1.37 28.57 6.24
N ASP A 79 -2.32 27.84 6.81
CA ASP A 79 -2.37 27.48 8.22
C ASP A 79 -1.22 26.55 8.59
N GLY A 80 -0.96 26.47 9.89
CA GLY A 80 0.25 25.88 10.47
C GLY A 80 0.58 24.45 10.02
N LEU A 81 1.76 24.01 10.43
CA LEU A 81 2.22 22.66 10.13
C LEU A 81 1.56 21.64 11.08
N SER A 82 1.26 20.46 10.55
CA SER A 82 0.58 19.38 11.27
C SER A 82 1.19 18.02 10.96
N ASN A 83 0.89 17.05 11.82
CA ASN A 83 1.24 15.66 11.61
C ASN A 83 0.08 14.95 10.93
N GLN A 84 0.38 14.18 9.88
CA GLN A 84 -0.61 13.56 9.02
C GLN A 84 -0.37 12.06 8.89
N GLN A 85 -1.46 11.32 8.89
CA GLN A 85 -1.47 9.90 8.60
C GLN A 85 -1.60 9.74 7.09
N CYS A 86 -0.48 9.56 6.38
CA CYS A 86 -0.45 9.56 4.94
C CYS A 86 -0.78 8.20 4.34
N ALA A 87 -1.95 8.07 3.73
CA ALA A 87 -2.42 6.82 3.10
C ALA A 87 -2.16 6.77 1.59
N GLN A 88 -2.07 7.95 0.96
CA GLN A 88 -1.70 8.09 -0.44
C GLN A 88 -0.70 9.23 -0.58
N TYR A 89 0.22 9.12 -1.52
CA TYR A 89 1.21 10.15 -1.75
C TYR A 89 1.73 10.14 -3.17
N SER A 90 2.06 11.34 -3.66
CA SER A 90 2.67 11.54 -4.98
C SER A 90 3.56 12.77 -4.96
N ASN A 91 4.57 12.77 -5.82
CA ASN A 91 5.40 13.95 -6.00
C ASN A 91 4.55 15.11 -6.53
N ALA A 92 4.71 16.30 -5.96
CA ALA A 92 3.99 17.51 -6.33
C ALA A 92 4.93 18.73 -6.31
N PRO A 93 5.86 18.85 -7.27
CA PRO A 93 6.74 20.00 -7.37
C PRO A 93 5.95 21.31 -7.57
N PRO A 94 6.38 22.45 -6.99
CA PRO A 94 7.56 22.65 -6.16
C PRO A 94 7.34 22.34 -4.66
N PHE A 95 6.20 21.79 -4.27
CA PHE A 95 5.75 21.66 -2.87
C PHE A 95 6.25 20.39 -2.15
N GLY A 96 7.14 19.62 -2.79
CA GLY A 96 7.59 18.32 -2.31
C GLY A 96 6.55 17.24 -2.56
N TYR A 97 6.16 16.50 -1.53
CA TYR A 97 5.15 15.45 -1.66
C TYR A 97 3.75 15.94 -1.30
N LYS A 98 2.79 15.61 -2.17
CA LYS A 98 1.38 15.66 -1.81
C LYS A 98 1.05 14.38 -1.06
N CYS A 99 0.44 14.54 0.10
CA CYS A 99 -0.03 13.48 0.96
C CYS A 99 -1.56 13.56 1.08
N THR A 100 -2.27 12.44 1.00
CA THR A 100 -3.71 12.37 1.30
C THR A 100 -3.92 11.42 2.48
N ASN A 101 -4.61 11.91 3.51
CA ASN A 101 -4.92 11.09 4.68
C ASN A 101 -6.13 10.16 4.42
N PRO A 102 -6.41 9.16 5.29
CA PRO A 102 -7.58 8.30 5.15
C PRO A 102 -8.92 9.04 5.04
N GLY A 103 -9.02 10.24 5.61
CA GLY A 103 -10.19 11.12 5.51
C GLY A 103 -10.33 11.84 4.15
N GLY A 104 -9.41 11.63 3.21
CA GLY A 104 -9.44 12.26 1.89
C GLY A 104 -8.88 13.68 1.85
N VAL A 105 -8.36 14.20 2.96
CA VAL A 105 -7.79 15.55 3.02
C VAL A 105 -6.35 15.53 2.53
N SER A 106 -6.01 16.47 1.64
CA SER A 106 -4.69 16.60 1.05
C SER A 106 -3.80 17.61 1.77
N TYR A 107 -2.51 17.31 1.85
CA TYR A 107 -1.47 18.13 2.46
C TYR A 107 -0.21 18.15 1.58
N TYR A 108 0.55 19.23 1.67
CA TYR A 108 1.92 19.31 1.16
C TYR A 108 2.90 19.06 2.29
N CYS A 109 3.81 18.12 2.08
CA CYS A 109 4.83 17.71 3.04
C CYS A 109 6.22 17.92 2.40
N PRO A 110 6.79 19.14 2.45
CA PRO A 110 7.98 19.50 1.68
C PRO A 110 9.25 18.79 2.14
N ASN A 111 9.33 18.45 3.43
CA ASN A 111 10.50 17.85 4.05
C ASN A 111 10.43 16.31 4.14
N TRP A 112 9.40 15.69 3.57
CA TRP A 112 9.21 14.25 3.61
C TRP A 112 9.50 13.63 2.23
N ASN A 113 10.17 12.48 2.24
CA ASN A 113 10.51 11.72 1.04
C ASN A 113 10.26 10.22 1.31
N PRO A 114 9.39 9.53 0.54
CA PRO A 114 9.12 8.11 0.69
C PRO A 114 10.31 7.19 0.36
N LYS A 115 11.35 7.67 -0.35
CA LYS A 115 12.57 6.90 -0.61
C LYS A 115 13.41 6.68 0.65
N SER A 116 13.62 7.74 1.43
CA SER A 116 14.44 7.72 2.66
C SER A 116 13.61 7.66 3.94
N GLY A 117 12.36 8.11 3.90
CA GLY A 117 11.40 8.07 5.00
C GLY A 117 10.52 6.82 4.97
N GLY A 118 9.44 6.83 5.77
CA GLY A 118 8.43 5.77 5.76
C GLY A 118 7.65 5.76 4.43
N ALA A 119 7.46 4.57 3.85
CA ALA A 119 6.61 4.32 2.70
C ALA A 119 5.72 3.12 3.00
N LEU A 120 4.60 3.00 2.29
CA LEU A 120 3.75 1.81 2.39
C LEU A 120 4.35 0.67 1.56
N THR A 121 4.31 -0.53 2.13
CA THR A 121 4.66 -1.77 1.44
C THR A 121 3.38 -2.49 1.06
N CYS A 122 3.17 -2.68 -0.22
CA CYS A 122 2.00 -3.34 -0.79
C CYS A 122 2.37 -4.76 -1.23
N SER A 123 1.49 -5.72 -0.98
CA SER A 123 1.58 -7.08 -1.51
C SER A 123 0.57 -7.30 -2.64
N ASN A 124 0.61 -8.47 -3.31
CA ASN A 124 -0.33 -8.77 -4.40
C ASN A 124 -0.26 -7.79 -5.57
N CYS A 125 0.95 -7.33 -5.88
CA CYS A 125 1.18 -6.41 -6.98
C CYS A 125 1.54 -7.14 -8.27
N THR A 126 1.18 -6.54 -9.40
CA THR A 126 1.61 -6.94 -10.74
C THR A 126 2.26 -5.75 -11.45
N PRO A 127 3.22 -5.98 -12.37
CA PRO A 127 3.65 -4.92 -13.29
C PRO A 127 2.44 -4.30 -13.99
N SER A 128 2.47 -2.98 -14.18
CA SER A 128 1.47 -2.28 -15.00
C SER A 128 1.81 -2.31 -16.48
#